data_AF-A0A946TJX1-F1
#
_entry.id   AF-A0A946TJX1-F1
#
_cell.length_a   1.000
_cell.length_b   1.000
_cell.length_c   1.000
_cell.angle_alpha   90.00
_cell.angle_beta   90.00
_cell.angle_gamma   90.00
#
_symmetry.space_group_name_H-M   'P 1'
#
loop_
_entity.id
_entity.type
_entity.pdbx_description
1 polymer ?
#
loop_
_entity_poly.entity_id
_entity_poly.type
_entity_poly.pdbx_seq_one_letter_code
_entity_poly.pdbx_strand_id
1 'polypeptide(L)'
;MVTQIHRQKENNIEGKEIGILIFDYKADYVKEDFVKATNAKVLKLYNLPFNPFALFGNKPMLPRHTANTFKATLSKAFSLGVKQESKISNLVMEAYINVGIDPRDETTWDRPCPTLNDVWDIYRSQEKVTKDSLYAALEELSGLDIFEADTNKTKTLFDLVQGVTVIDLSGYDPKTQNLVVALTLDLFYIQMQQQGSSKLEGDFRQVNKFVLVDEADNFMSQNFESLKKILKEGREFGVGTILSTQELTHFKTKENDYSNLILTWVIHQVANLKNQDIKSIFNTNSKSEEEEHMSHIRTLEKHYSLCIDGKKKITKIEDLAFWQIADD
;
A
#
# COMPACT_ATOMS: atom_id res chain seq x y z
N MET A 1 -1.68 17.23 6.00
CA MET A 1 -2.86 16.35 5.82
C MET A 1 -2.91 15.21 6.84
N VAL A 2 -1.93 14.30 6.92
CA VAL A 2 -2.00 13.12 7.81
C VAL A 2 -2.30 13.49 9.27
N THR A 3 -1.56 14.45 9.85
CA THR A 3 -1.79 14.94 11.21
C THR A 3 -3.21 15.45 11.42
N GLN A 4 -3.78 16.13 10.42
CA GLN A 4 -5.17 16.62 10.49
C GLN A 4 -6.16 15.46 10.49
N ILE A 5 -6.02 14.47 9.59
CA ILE A 5 -6.88 13.27 9.57
C ILE A 5 -6.79 12.53 10.90
N HIS A 6 -5.59 12.35 11.43
CA HIS A 6 -5.36 11.66 12.69
C HIS A 6 -6.04 12.37 13.88
N ARG A 7 -5.92 13.70 13.94
CA ARG A 7 -6.49 14.51 15.03
C ARG A 7 -7.98 14.72 14.93
N GLN A 8 -8.55 14.71 13.73
CA GLN A 8 -9.97 14.96 13.45
C GLN A 8 -10.81 13.67 13.46
N LYS A 9 -10.34 12.62 14.14
CA LYS A 9 -10.99 11.29 14.17
C LYS A 9 -12.37 11.31 14.84
N GLU A 10 -12.64 12.30 15.69
CA GLU A 10 -13.94 12.58 16.29
C GLU A 10 -15.04 12.89 15.28
N ASN A 11 -14.68 13.36 14.07
CA ASN A 11 -15.62 13.59 12.98
C ASN A 11 -15.95 12.31 12.20
N ASN A 12 -15.27 11.19 12.49
CA ASN A 12 -15.61 9.90 11.94
C ASN A 12 -16.89 9.37 12.58
N ILE A 13 -17.61 8.48 11.88
CA ILE A 13 -18.80 7.83 12.43
C ILE A 13 -18.42 7.10 13.73
N GLU A 14 -19.16 7.39 14.80
CA GLU A 14 -18.93 6.90 16.18
C GLU A 14 -17.61 7.36 16.81
N GLY A 15 -16.95 8.37 16.24
CA GLY A 15 -15.61 8.80 16.67
C GLY A 15 -14.56 7.69 16.54
N LYS A 16 -14.80 6.72 15.65
CA LYS A 16 -13.94 5.54 15.50
C LYS A 16 -12.53 5.97 15.07
N GLU A 17 -11.52 5.37 15.70
CA GLU A 17 -10.15 5.64 15.34
C GLU A 17 -9.84 5.26 13.90
N ILE A 18 -9.01 6.07 13.25
CA ILE A 18 -8.57 5.88 11.87
C ILE A 18 -7.13 5.38 11.89
N GLY A 19 -6.90 4.20 11.32
CA GLY A 19 -5.54 3.68 11.08
C GLY A 19 -4.95 4.26 9.80
N ILE A 20 -3.70 4.71 9.79
CA ILE A 20 -3.02 5.23 8.60
C ILE A 20 -1.71 4.46 8.43
N LEU A 21 -1.62 3.66 7.37
CA LEU A 21 -0.39 2.98 6.97
C LEU A 21 0.33 3.85 5.94
N ILE A 22 1.56 4.26 6.22
CA ILE A 22 2.38 5.12 5.36
C ILE A 22 3.57 4.33 4.84
N PHE A 23 3.78 4.32 3.54
CA PHE A 23 5.02 3.88 2.91
C PHE A 23 5.87 5.11 2.59
N ASP A 24 6.93 5.31 3.37
CA ASP A 24 7.77 6.51 3.32
C ASP A 24 9.08 6.23 2.59
N TYR A 25 9.19 6.72 1.35
CA TYR A 25 10.36 6.51 0.49
C TYR A 25 11.51 7.49 0.79
N LYS A 26 11.22 8.63 1.45
CA LYS A 26 12.15 9.75 1.59
C LYS A 26 12.52 10.09 3.04
N ALA A 27 12.03 9.32 4.00
CA ALA A 27 12.23 9.56 5.43
C ALA A 27 11.64 10.91 5.89
N ASP A 28 10.54 11.36 5.28
CA ASP A 28 9.84 12.58 5.68
C ASP A 28 8.88 12.34 6.86
N TYR A 29 8.30 11.14 6.95
CA TYR A 29 7.34 10.73 7.98
C TYR A 29 7.99 10.06 9.19
N VAL A 30 9.33 9.94 9.21
CA VAL A 30 10.09 9.44 10.37
C VAL A 30 10.74 10.54 11.20
N LYS A 31 10.61 11.80 10.77
CA LYS A 31 11.15 12.97 11.48
C LYS A 31 10.51 13.12 12.85
N GLU A 32 11.29 13.59 13.83
CA GLU A 32 10.85 13.64 15.24
C GLU A 32 9.60 14.51 15.45
N ASP A 33 9.50 15.63 14.76
CA ASP A 33 8.36 16.54 14.82
C ASP A 33 7.07 15.84 14.36
N PHE A 34 7.12 15.12 13.23
CA PHE A 34 5.99 14.34 12.73
C PHE A 34 5.61 13.21 13.68
N VAL A 35 6.59 12.46 14.18
CA VAL A 35 6.37 11.35 15.12
C VAL A 35 5.72 11.86 16.42
N LYS A 36 6.21 12.98 16.98
CA LYS A 36 5.64 13.60 18.17
C LYS A 36 4.20 14.08 17.93
N ALA A 37 3.94 14.76 16.80
CA ALA A 37 2.63 15.33 16.49
C ALA A 37 1.53 14.28 16.22
N THR A 38 1.91 13.05 15.85
CA THR A 38 0.99 11.97 15.43
C THR A 38 1.08 10.70 16.26
N ASN A 39 2.01 10.63 17.21
CA ASN A 39 2.38 9.41 17.91
C ASN A 39 2.65 8.22 16.95
N ALA A 40 3.32 8.50 15.83
CA ALA A 40 3.51 7.52 14.78
C ALA A 40 4.39 6.34 15.22
N LYS A 41 3.95 5.13 14.92
CA LYS A 41 4.76 3.92 15.04
C LYS A 41 5.62 3.76 13.78
N VAL A 42 6.92 3.96 13.90
CA VAL A 42 7.87 3.79 12.79
C VAL A 42 8.42 2.36 12.78
N LEU A 43 8.28 1.69 11.64
CA LEU A 43 8.79 0.35 11.34
C LEU A 43 9.87 0.48 10.27
N LYS A 44 11.03 -0.13 10.51
CA LYS A 44 12.08 -0.26 9.50
C LYS A 44 11.88 -1.55 8.71
N LEU A 45 12.50 -1.66 7.54
CA LEU A 45 12.59 -2.92 6.78
C LEU A 45 13.56 -3.90 7.45
N TYR A 46 13.21 -4.30 8.68
CA TYR A 46 13.92 -5.27 9.50
C TYR A 46 12.93 -5.79 10.54
N ASN A 47 12.68 -7.10 10.53
CA ASN A 47 11.69 -7.78 11.37
C ASN A 47 10.31 -7.11 11.35
N LEU A 48 9.80 -6.83 10.15
CA LEU A 48 8.42 -6.36 10.01
C LEU A 48 7.47 -7.35 10.69
N PRO A 49 6.60 -6.90 11.62
CA PRO A 49 5.90 -7.78 12.55
C PRO A 49 4.63 -8.38 11.93
N PHE A 50 4.73 -8.89 10.71
CA PHE A 50 3.65 -9.59 10.00
C PHE A 50 4.25 -10.63 9.06
N ASN A 51 3.50 -11.70 8.82
CA ASN A 51 3.93 -12.79 7.96
C ASN A 51 3.23 -12.71 6.59
N PRO A 52 3.96 -12.62 5.45
CA PRO A 52 3.35 -12.64 4.12
C PRO A 52 2.62 -13.96 3.78
N PHE A 53 2.88 -15.03 4.53
CA PHE A 53 2.21 -16.32 4.40
C PHE A 53 1.13 -16.57 5.46
N ALA A 54 0.72 -15.56 6.23
CA ALA A 54 -0.40 -15.70 7.13
C ALA A 54 -1.71 -16.00 6.36
N LEU A 55 -2.53 -16.90 6.92
CA LEU A 55 -3.80 -17.31 6.33
C LEU A 55 -4.94 -16.48 6.91
N PHE A 56 -5.78 -15.93 6.02
CA PHE A 56 -6.94 -15.12 6.41
C PHE A 56 -8.18 -15.54 5.60
N GLY A 57 -9.23 -15.92 6.31
CA GLY A 57 -10.51 -16.35 5.75
C GLY A 57 -10.70 -17.86 5.70
N ASN A 58 -11.70 -18.29 4.93
CA ASN A 58 -12.21 -19.66 4.90
C ASN A 58 -12.37 -20.21 3.47
N LYS A 59 -11.69 -19.60 2.50
CA LYS A 59 -11.79 -20.05 1.10
C LYS A 59 -11.16 -21.45 0.97
N PRO A 60 -11.83 -22.43 0.33
CA PRO A 60 -11.22 -23.74 0.09
C PRO A 60 -9.84 -23.61 -0.56
N MET A 61 -8.86 -24.40 -0.12
CA MET A 61 -7.47 -24.34 -0.57
C MET A 61 -6.77 -22.99 -0.25
N LEU A 62 -7.08 -22.36 0.89
CA LEU A 62 -6.54 -21.06 1.27
C LEU A 62 -5.00 -20.97 1.20
N PRO A 63 -4.21 -21.95 1.68
CA PRO A 63 -2.75 -21.89 1.55
C PRO A 63 -2.28 -21.78 0.10
N ARG A 64 -2.98 -22.45 -0.83
CA ARG A 64 -2.68 -22.37 -2.27
C ARG A 64 -3.02 -20.99 -2.85
N HIS A 65 -4.08 -20.36 -2.36
CA HIS A 65 -4.42 -18.98 -2.75
C HIS A 65 -3.36 -18.00 -2.26
N THR A 66 -2.94 -18.08 -0.98
CA THR A 66 -1.87 -17.25 -0.43
C THR A 66 -0.55 -17.45 -1.18
N ALA A 67 -0.16 -18.70 -1.45
CA ALA A 67 1.03 -19.02 -2.25
C ALA A 67 0.97 -18.45 -3.67
N ASN A 68 -0.21 -18.46 -4.30
CA ASN A 68 -0.40 -17.89 -5.63
C ASN A 68 -0.32 -16.36 -5.63
N THR A 69 -0.84 -15.69 -4.60
CA THR A 69 -0.71 -14.24 -4.43
C THR A 69 0.76 -13.85 -4.27
N PHE A 70 1.48 -14.50 -3.35
CA PHE A 70 2.91 -14.28 -3.16
C PHE A 70 3.71 -14.50 -4.45
N LYS A 71 3.46 -15.62 -5.14
CA LYS A 71 4.06 -15.92 -6.45
C LYS A 71 3.79 -14.81 -7.45
N ALA A 72 2.56 -14.35 -7.61
CA ALA A 72 2.20 -13.32 -8.59
C ALA A 72 2.96 -12.01 -8.34
N THR A 73 3.06 -11.60 -7.08
CA THR A 73 3.77 -10.38 -6.68
C THR A 73 5.27 -10.50 -6.89
N LEU A 74 5.88 -11.62 -6.47
CA LEU A 74 7.29 -11.88 -6.70
C LEU A 74 7.61 -11.98 -8.21
N SER A 75 6.75 -12.64 -8.98
CA SER A 75 6.85 -12.76 -10.43
C SER A 75 6.87 -11.40 -11.12
N LYS A 76 5.97 -10.50 -10.75
CA LYS A 76 5.91 -9.15 -11.34
C LYS A 76 7.15 -8.34 -10.96
N ALA A 77 7.55 -8.36 -9.69
CA ALA A 77 8.70 -7.57 -9.20
C ALA A 77 10.06 -8.06 -9.75
N PHE A 78 10.22 -9.37 -9.98
CA PHE A 78 11.50 -9.97 -10.41
C PHE A 78 11.48 -10.49 -11.85
N SER A 79 10.39 -10.25 -12.59
CA SER A 79 10.18 -10.78 -13.94
C SER A 79 10.44 -12.29 -14.03
N LEU A 80 9.84 -13.05 -13.12
CA LEU A 80 10.07 -14.50 -13.05
C LEU A 80 9.48 -15.22 -14.26
N GLY A 81 10.21 -16.20 -14.79
CA GLY A 81 9.73 -17.08 -15.85
C GLY A 81 8.88 -18.24 -15.29
N VAL A 82 8.06 -18.87 -16.15
CA VAL A 82 7.11 -19.94 -15.78
C VAL A 82 7.69 -21.04 -14.88
N LYS A 83 8.94 -21.46 -15.12
CA LYS A 83 9.63 -22.46 -14.29
C LYS A 83 9.87 -21.96 -12.86
N GLN A 84 10.29 -20.71 -12.71
CA GLN A 84 10.50 -20.06 -11.42
C GLN A 84 9.17 -19.85 -10.69
N GLU A 85 8.11 -19.46 -11.40
CA GLU A 85 6.77 -19.33 -10.81
C GLU A 85 6.26 -20.65 -10.23
N SER A 86 6.43 -21.76 -10.98
CA SER A 86 6.09 -23.09 -10.50
C SER A 86 6.93 -23.48 -9.29
N LYS A 87 8.23 -23.13 -9.32
CA LYS A 87 9.17 -23.42 -8.24
C LYS A 87 8.78 -22.72 -6.93
N ILE A 88 8.57 -21.40 -6.94
CA ILE A 88 8.16 -20.67 -5.72
C ILE A 88 6.82 -21.17 -5.18
N SER A 89 5.88 -21.49 -6.07
CA SER A 89 4.61 -22.06 -5.65
C SER A 89 4.81 -23.37 -4.88
N ASN A 90 5.67 -24.27 -5.37
CA ASN A 90 5.95 -25.53 -4.70
C ASN A 90 6.71 -25.33 -3.37
N LEU A 91 7.70 -24.45 -3.34
CA LEU A 91 8.45 -24.12 -2.12
C LEU A 91 7.52 -23.64 -0.99
N VAL A 92 6.60 -22.72 -1.30
CA VAL A 92 5.65 -22.21 -0.31
C VAL A 92 4.68 -23.31 0.15
N MET A 93 4.18 -24.15 -0.76
CA MET A 93 3.30 -25.27 -0.37
C MET A 93 4.03 -26.29 0.51
N GLU A 94 5.29 -26.59 0.19
CA GLU A 94 6.13 -27.48 1.00
C GLU A 94 6.36 -26.89 2.39
N ALA A 95 6.57 -25.58 2.50
CA ALA A 95 6.70 -24.90 3.78
C ALA A 95 5.44 -25.03 4.65
N TYR A 96 4.24 -24.89 4.07
CA TYR A 96 2.99 -25.14 4.79
C TYR A 96 2.90 -26.58 5.30
N ILE A 97 3.21 -27.56 4.45
CA ILE A 97 3.17 -28.98 4.83
C ILE A 97 4.16 -29.27 5.96
N ASN A 98 5.36 -28.69 5.93
CA ASN A 98 6.41 -28.89 6.94
C ASN A 98 6.00 -28.37 8.32
N VAL A 99 5.17 -27.33 8.40
CA VAL A 99 4.58 -26.84 9.67
C VAL A 99 3.23 -27.49 9.99
N GLY A 100 2.86 -28.53 9.23
CA GLY A 100 1.66 -29.33 9.45
C GLY A 100 0.36 -28.68 8.97
N ILE A 101 0.41 -27.72 8.05
CA ILE A 101 -0.78 -27.13 7.43
C ILE A 101 -1.10 -27.91 6.15
N ASP A 102 -2.23 -28.64 6.14
CA ASP A 102 -2.74 -29.29 4.93
C ASP A 102 -3.70 -28.34 4.19
N PRO A 103 -3.41 -27.99 2.93
CA PRO A 103 -4.29 -27.13 2.12
C PRO A 103 -5.71 -27.67 1.91
N ARG A 104 -5.94 -28.96 2.14
CA ARG A 104 -7.24 -29.62 2.00
C ARG A 104 -7.98 -29.80 3.33
N ASP A 105 -7.34 -29.52 4.46
CA ASP A 105 -7.91 -29.65 5.79
C ASP A 105 -7.90 -28.31 6.53
N GLU A 106 -9.05 -27.64 6.53
CA GLU A 106 -9.24 -26.33 7.18
C GLU A 106 -8.96 -26.35 8.68
N THR A 107 -9.08 -27.52 9.34
CA THR A 107 -8.82 -27.64 10.79
C THR A 107 -7.35 -27.47 11.14
N THR A 108 -6.47 -27.48 10.14
CA THR A 108 -5.03 -27.26 10.32
C THR A 108 -4.59 -25.81 10.13
N TRP A 109 -5.47 -24.92 9.64
CA TRP A 109 -5.07 -23.58 9.19
C TRP A 109 -4.79 -22.58 10.32
N ASP A 110 -5.23 -22.89 11.55
CA ASP A 110 -4.93 -22.10 12.75
C ASP A 110 -3.52 -22.37 13.32
N ARG A 111 -2.77 -23.30 12.73
CA ARG A 111 -1.37 -23.57 13.11
C ARG A 111 -0.48 -22.38 12.71
N PRO A 112 0.66 -22.17 13.40
CA PRO A 112 1.64 -21.18 12.99
C PRO A 112 2.05 -21.37 11.52
N CYS A 113 1.80 -20.34 10.71
CA CYS A 113 2.11 -20.35 9.28
C CYS A 113 3.62 -20.28 9.04
N PRO A 114 4.14 -20.87 7.95
CA PRO A 114 5.57 -20.80 7.64
C PRO A 114 6.01 -19.36 7.41
N THR A 115 7.27 -19.06 7.69
CA THR A 115 7.90 -17.76 7.46
C THR A 115 8.64 -17.73 6.14
N LEU A 116 9.14 -16.54 5.77
CA LEU A 116 10.03 -16.42 4.61
C LEU A 116 11.32 -17.23 4.81
N ASN A 117 11.84 -17.29 6.03
CA ASN A 117 13.05 -18.05 6.32
C ASN A 117 12.81 -19.55 6.13
N ASP A 118 11.63 -20.07 6.49
CA ASP A 118 11.27 -21.48 6.21
C ASP A 118 11.26 -21.78 4.70
N VAL A 119 10.66 -20.89 3.90
CA VAL A 119 10.63 -21.04 2.43
C VAL A 119 12.05 -20.95 1.84
N TRP A 120 12.86 -20.03 2.36
CA TRP A 120 14.24 -19.86 1.94
C TRP A 120 15.10 -21.09 2.27
N ASP A 121 14.97 -21.62 3.49
CA ASP A 121 15.71 -22.78 3.96
C ASP A 121 15.39 -24.03 3.14
N ILE A 122 14.11 -24.25 2.79
CA ILE A 122 13.70 -25.32 1.87
C ILE A 122 14.34 -25.16 0.49
N TYR A 123 14.49 -23.92 -0.01
CA TYR A 123 15.09 -23.71 -1.32
C TYR A 123 16.59 -24.02 -1.30
N ARG A 124 17.34 -23.47 -0.33
CA ARG A 124 18.80 -23.66 -0.23
C ARG A 124 19.20 -25.08 0.16
N SER A 125 18.31 -25.87 0.78
CA SER A 125 18.59 -27.26 1.17
C SER A 125 18.43 -28.27 0.03
N GLN A 126 18.00 -27.83 -1.16
CA GLN A 126 17.86 -28.72 -2.31
C GLN A 126 19.22 -29.17 -2.85
N GLU A 127 19.31 -30.42 -3.31
CA GLU A 127 20.55 -30.98 -3.88
C GLU A 127 21.13 -30.12 -5.02
N LYS A 128 20.25 -29.48 -5.80
CA LYS A 128 20.62 -28.58 -6.88
C LYS A 128 19.83 -27.28 -6.80
N VAL A 129 20.53 -26.20 -6.50
CA VAL A 129 20.00 -24.84 -6.44
C VAL A 129 20.50 -24.04 -7.63
N THR A 130 19.57 -23.57 -8.47
CA THR A 130 19.88 -22.65 -9.57
C THR A 130 19.92 -21.22 -9.02
N LYS A 131 21.05 -20.51 -9.20
CA LYS A 131 21.19 -19.09 -8.84
C LYS A 131 20.58 -18.19 -9.92
N ASP A 132 19.27 -18.23 -10.05
CA ASP A 132 18.50 -17.39 -10.99
C ASP A 132 17.77 -16.23 -10.26
N SER A 133 16.91 -15.50 -10.96
CA SER A 133 16.21 -14.34 -10.37
C SER A 133 15.29 -14.69 -9.20
N LEU A 134 14.78 -15.93 -9.09
CA LEU A 134 14.00 -16.36 -7.93
C LEU A 134 14.91 -16.55 -6.72
N TYR A 135 16.06 -17.18 -6.91
CA TYR A 135 17.06 -17.32 -5.85
C TYR A 135 17.50 -15.96 -5.33
N ALA A 136 17.86 -15.03 -6.23
CA ALA A 136 18.25 -13.68 -5.84
C ALA A 136 17.14 -12.95 -5.05
N ALA A 137 15.88 -13.09 -5.46
CA ALA A 137 14.75 -12.45 -4.78
C ALA A 137 14.55 -12.94 -3.34
N LEU A 138 14.63 -14.27 -3.14
CA LEU A 138 14.47 -14.87 -1.81
C LEU A 138 15.71 -14.64 -0.94
N GLU A 139 16.90 -14.69 -1.53
CA GLU A 139 18.16 -14.39 -0.85
C GLU A 139 18.18 -12.94 -0.33
N GLU A 140 17.74 -11.99 -1.15
CA GLU A 140 17.65 -10.57 -0.80
C GLU A 140 16.65 -10.34 0.35
N LEU A 141 15.43 -10.86 0.21
CA LEU A 141 14.41 -10.71 1.25
C LEU A 141 14.79 -11.37 2.58
N SER A 142 15.38 -12.58 2.54
CA SER A 142 15.78 -13.30 3.74
C SER A 142 17.08 -12.76 4.33
N GLY A 143 18.06 -12.39 3.49
CA GLY A 143 19.35 -11.87 3.94
C GLY A 143 19.27 -10.48 4.60
N LEU A 144 18.21 -9.72 4.32
CA LEU A 144 17.90 -8.46 4.98
C LEU A 144 17.00 -8.63 6.23
N ASP A 145 16.57 -9.85 6.54
CA ASP A 145 15.60 -10.15 7.61
C ASP A 145 14.38 -9.21 7.55
N ILE A 146 13.81 -9.00 6.37
CA ILE A 146 12.74 -8.01 6.14
C ILE A 146 11.52 -8.30 7.01
N PHE A 147 11.09 -9.57 7.06
CA PHE A 147 9.92 -10.02 7.78
C PHE A 147 10.32 -10.81 9.03
N GLU A 148 9.53 -10.70 10.08
CA GLU A 148 9.75 -11.41 11.34
C GLU A 148 9.79 -12.94 11.13
N ALA A 149 10.85 -13.58 11.62
CA ALA A 149 11.08 -15.01 11.53
C ALA A 149 10.42 -15.81 12.67
N ASP A 150 10.08 -15.16 13.79
CA ASP A 150 9.31 -15.77 14.88
C ASP A 150 7.82 -15.48 14.71
N THR A 151 7.05 -16.52 14.35
CA THR A 151 5.60 -16.42 14.14
C THR A 151 4.85 -15.86 15.37
N ASN A 152 5.36 -16.04 16.59
CA ASN A 152 4.74 -15.52 17.82
C ASN A 152 4.84 -14.00 17.96
N LYS A 153 5.74 -13.35 17.22
CA LYS A 153 5.91 -11.89 17.20
C LYS A 153 5.16 -11.21 16.06
N THR A 154 4.48 -12.00 15.22
CA THR A 154 3.69 -11.48 14.10
C THR A 154 2.32 -11.02 14.56
N LYS A 155 1.77 -10.02 13.85
CA LYS A 155 0.43 -9.48 14.04
C LYS A 155 -0.29 -9.39 12.69
N THR A 156 -1.61 -9.26 12.73
CA THR A 156 -2.36 -8.84 11.54
C THR A 156 -1.98 -7.40 11.18
N LEU A 157 -2.07 -7.02 9.90
CA LEU A 157 -1.83 -5.64 9.49
C LEU A 157 -2.92 -4.72 10.04
N PHE A 158 -4.15 -5.22 10.19
CA PHE A 158 -5.24 -4.43 10.75
C PHE A 158 -5.03 -4.08 12.22
N ASP A 159 -4.45 -4.99 13.01
CA ASP A 159 -4.06 -4.74 14.40
C ASP A 159 -2.77 -3.92 14.50
N LEU A 160 -1.87 -4.08 13.53
CA LEU A 160 -0.63 -3.31 13.47
C LEU A 160 -0.89 -1.82 13.20
N VAL A 161 -1.83 -1.52 12.29
CA VAL A 161 -2.15 -0.16 11.84
C VAL A 161 -3.22 0.45 12.74
N GLN A 162 -2.84 0.76 13.98
CA GLN A 162 -3.62 1.55 14.94
C GLN A 162 -3.03 2.97 15.02
N GLY A 163 -3.84 4.00 14.80
CA GLY A 163 -3.32 5.36 14.60
C GLY A 163 -2.40 5.45 13.38
N VAL A 164 -1.28 6.17 13.49
CA VAL A 164 -0.32 6.32 12.38
C VAL A 164 0.77 5.26 12.48
N THR A 165 0.97 4.48 11.42
CA THR A 165 2.06 3.51 11.27
C THR A 165 2.83 3.83 10.00
N VAL A 166 4.14 4.02 10.13
CA VAL A 166 5.05 4.35 9.03
C VAL A 166 5.96 3.17 8.78
N ILE A 167 6.04 2.70 7.54
CA ILE A 167 7.08 1.80 7.07
C ILE A 167 8.12 2.67 6.37
N ASP A 168 9.28 2.81 7.01
CA ASP A 168 10.44 3.53 6.50
C ASP A 168 11.14 2.67 5.45
N LEU A 169 11.03 3.11 4.19
CA LEU A 169 11.64 2.47 3.03
C LEU A 169 12.96 3.13 2.63
N SER A 170 13.34 4.22 3.30
CA SER A 170 14.51 5.02 2.91
C SER A 170 15.81 4.22 3.00
N GLY A 171 16.71 4.44 2.04
CA GLY A 171 18.01 3.77 1.99
C GLY A 171 18.01 2.36 1.39
N TYR A 172 16.86 1.82 0.99
CA TYR A 172 16.75 0.56 0.26
C TYR A 172 16.62 0.80 -1.24
N ASP A 173 16.99 -0.20 -2.04
CA ASP A 173 16.87 -0.10 -3.50
C ASP A 173 15.39 -0.12 -3.93
N PRO A 174 15.04 0.52 -5.06
CA PRO A 174 13.65 0.60 -5.54
C PRO A 174 12.93 -0.74 -5.68
N LYS A 175 13.65 -1.83 -5.97
CA LYS A 175 13.05 -3.14 -6.19
C LYS A 175 12.62 -3.76 -4.87
N THR A 176 13.48 -3.71 -3.85
CA THR A 176 13.14 -4.15 -2.48
C THR A 176 11.99 -3.32 -1.91
N GLN A 177 12.05 -1.99 -2.04
CA GLN A 177 10.97 -1.09 -1.60
C GLN A 177 9.63 -1.51 -2.21
N ASN A 178 9.56 -1.58 -3.54
CA ASN A 178 8.34 -1.91 -4.28
C ASN A 178 7.79 -3.30 -3.92
N LEU A 179 8.67 -4.29 -3.73
CA LEU A 179 8.28 -5.64 -3.33
C LEU A 179 7.64 -5.67 -1.95
N VAL A 180 8.24 -5.00 -0.96
CA VAL A 180 7.68 -4.95 0.40
C VAL A 180 6.34 -4.23 0.41
N VAL A 181 6.21 -3.10 -0.30
CA VAL A 181 4.92 -2.42 -0.44
C VAL A 181 3.88 -3.36 -1.05
N ALA A 182 4.20 -4.04 -2.15
CA ALA A 182 3.27 -4.94 -2.82
C ALA A 182 2.81 -6.11 -1.93
N LEU A 183 3.74 -6.79 -1.25
CA LEU A 183 3.42 -7.88 -0.32
C LEU A 183 2.57 -7.40 0.86
N THR A 184 2.88 -6.20 1.39
CA THR A 184 2.09 -5.58 2.46
C THR A 184 0.67 -5.27 1.99
N LEU A 185 0.51 -4.71 0.77
CA LEU A 185 -0.80 -4.39 0.21
C LEU A 185 -1.63 -5.63 -0.15
N ASP A 186 -1.00 -6.71 -0.60
CA ASP A 186 -1.66 -7.99 -0.83
C ASP A 186 -2.29 -8.51 0.47
N LEU A 187 -1.50 -8.53 1.54
CA LEU A 187 -1.96 -8.97 2.85
C LEU A 187 -3.02 -8.03 3.43
N PHE A 188 -2.83 -6.72 3.27
CA PHE A 188 -3.78 -5.70 3.70
C PHE A 188 -5.13 -5.86 3.00
N TYR A 189 -5.13 -6.09 1.68
CA TYR A 189 -6.34 -6.31 0.91
C TYR A 189 -7.11 -7.55 1.35
N ILE A 190 -6.41 -8.67 1.63
CA ILE A 190 -7.07 -9.88 2.12
C ILE A 190 -7.72 -9.62 3.49
N GLN A 191 -7.02 -8.95 4.41
CA GLN A 191 -7.57 -8.62 5.73
C GLN A 191 -8.73 -7.61 5.66
N MET A 192 -8.66 -6.65 4.72
CA MET A 192 -9.75 -5.71 4.44
C MET A 192 -11.03 -6.45 4.08
N GLN A 193 -10.95 -7.46 3.20
CA GLN A 193 -12.10 -8.27 2.80
C GLN A 193 -12.67 -9.08 3.98
N GLN A 194 -11.81 -9.59 4.88
CA GLN A 194 -12.24 -10.34 6.06
C GLN A 194 -12.98 -9.49 7.10
N GLN A 195 -12.64 -8.21 7.22
CA GLN A 195 -13.29 -7.31 8.17
C GLN A 195 -14.75 -6.98 7.81
N GLY A 196 -15.11 -7.13 6.54
CA GLY A 196 -16.46 -6.83 6.06
C GLY A 196 -16.75 -5.34 5.93
N SER A 197 -17.93 -5.01 5.41
CA SER A 197 -18.32 -3.64 5.08
C SER A 197 -18.32 -2.74 6.33
N SER A 198 -17.84 -1.51 6.18
CA SER A 198 -17.87 -0.53 7.29
C SER A 198 -19.29 0.00 7.54
N LYS A 199 -19.49 0.65 8.69
CA LYS A 199 -20.79 1.25 9.04
C LYS A 199 -21.18 2.37 8.06
N LEU A 200 -22.47 2.45 7.76
CA LEU A 200 -23.09 3.53 6.99
C LEU A 200 -24.05 4.31 7.89
N GLU A 201 -23.97 5.64 7.85
CA GLU A 201 -24.93 6.55 8.49
C GLU A 201 -25.32 7.65 7.48
N GLY A 202 -26.56 7.56 6.96
CA GLY A 202 -27.01 8.42 5.87
C GLY A 202 -26.12 8.26 4.63
N ASP A 203 -25.58 9.39 4.13
CA ASP A 203 -24.66 9.42 2.99
C ASP A 203 -23.18 9.23 3.39
N PHE A 204 -22.90 9.10 4.69
CA PHE A 204 -21.54 8.97 5.21
C PHE A 204 -21.19 7.51 5.46
N ARG A 205 -19.93 7.19 5.19
CA ARG A 205 -19.36 5.87 5.45
C ARG A 205 -18.23 5.99 6.47
N GLN A 206 -18.22 5.08 7.45
CA GLN A 206 -17.23 5.05 8.50
C GLN A 206 -15.87 4.74 7.88
N VAL A 207 -14.88 5.56 8.18
CA VAL A 207 -13.50 5.39 7.72
C VAL A 207 -12.76 4.54 8.74
N ASN A 208 -12.25 3.39 8.30
CA ASN A 208 -11.48 2.50 9.14
C ASN A 208 -9.98 2.75 8.99
N LYS A 209 -9.50 2.81 7.74
CA LYS A 209 -8.07 2.91 7.46
C LYS A 209 -7.75 3.71 6.21
N PHE A 210 -6.56 4.30 6.18
CA PHE A 210 -5.92 4.83 4.99
C PHE A 210 -4.63 4.09 4.70
N VAL A 211 -4.36 3.92 3.40
CA VAL A 211 -3.04 3.55 2.88
C VAL A 211 -2.47 4.78 2.18
N LEU A 212 -1.33 5.28 2.65
CA LEU A 212 -0.58 6.37 2.01
C LEU A 212 0.67 5.80 1.36
N VAL A 213 0.83 6.04 0.07
CA VAL A 213 2.07 5.78 -0.66
C VAL A 213 2.67 7.12 -1.02
N ASP A 214 3.79 7.48 -0.39
CA ASP A 214 4.55 8.66 -0.79
C ASP A 214 5.39 8.34 -2.03
N GLU A 215 5.63 9.33 -2.89
CA GLU A 215 6.32 9.14 -4.18
C GLU A 215 5.83 7.88 -4.93
N ALA A 216 4.50 7.82 -5.10
CA ALA A 216 3.81 6.64 -5.60
C ALA A 216 4.08 6.34 -7.07
N ASP A 217 4.78 7.20 -7.80
CA ASP A 217 5.03 7.04 -9.24
C ASP A 217 5.87 5.79 -9.54
N ASN A 218 6.96 5.60 -8.80
CA ASN A 218 7.80 4.41 -8.94
C ASN A 218 7.01 3.13 -8.65
N PHE A 219 6.21 3.12 -7.58
CA PHE A 219 5.40 1.97 -7.19
C PHE A 219 4.26 1.69 -8.18
N MET A 220 3.50 2.72 -8.58
CA MET A 220 2.38 2.59 -9.53
C MET A 220 2.85 2.06 -10.88
N SER A 221 4.06 2.44 -11.32
CA SER A 221 4.67 1.96 -12.57
C SER A 221 4.85 0.44 -12.63
N GLN A 222 4.93 -0.23 -11.46
CA GLN A 222 5.05 -1.68 -11.35
C GLN A 222 3.73 -2.41 -11.63
N ASN A 223 2.59 -1.71 -11.61
CA ASN A 223 1.27 -2.27 -11.92
C ASN A 223 0.84 -3.45 -11.03
N PHE A 224 1.18 -3.40 -9.74
CA PHE A 224 0.69 -4.39 -8.78
C PHE A 224 -0.84 -4.34 -8.64
N GLU A 225 -1.46 -5.51 -8.56
CA GLU A 225 -2.92 -5.63 -8.60
C GLU A 225 -3.60 -5.23 -7.28
N SER A 226 -2.93 -5.45 -6.14
CA SER A 226 -3.47 -5.11 -4.82
C SER A 226 -3.81 -3.64 -4.66
N LEU A 227 -2.95 -2.73 -5.13
CA LEU A 227 -3.26 -1.29 -5.10
C LEU A 227 -4.55 -0.97 -5.85
N LYS A 228 -4.75 -1.53 -7.06
CA LYS A 228 -5.96 -1.30 -7.85
C LYS A 228 -7.20 -1.84 -7.18
N LYS A 229 -7.11 -3.04 -6.59
CA LYS A 229 -8.22 -3.64 -5.87
C LYS A 229 -8.62 -2.80 -4.66
N ILE A 230 -7.65 -2.30 -3.89
CA ILE A 230 -7.92 -1.39 -2.77
C ILE A 230 -8.57 -0.09 -3.28
N LEU A 231 -8.06 0.52 -4.35
CA LEU A 231 -8.65 1.73 -4.94
C LEU A 231 -10.09 1.53 -5.42
N LYS A 232 -10.41 0.36 -5.99
CA LYS A 232 -11.74 0.05 -6.53
C LYS A 232 -12.76 -0.36 -5.47
N GLU A 233 -12.33 -1.17 -4.51
CA GLU A 233 -13.24 -1.87 -3.59
C GLU A 233 -13.19 -1.29 -2.17
N GLY A 234 -12.11 -0.58 -1.81
CA GLY A 234 -11.84 -0.11 -0.45
C GLY A 234 -12.95 0.77 0.14
N ARG A 235 -13.70 1.48 -0.72
CA ARG A 235 -14.85 2.29 -0.28
C ARG A 235 -15.80 1.47 0.57
N GLU A 236 -16.18 0.25 0.20
CA GLU A 236 -17.12 -0.57 0.98
C GLU A 236 -16.62 -0.86 2.40
N PHE A 237 -15.31 -1.01 2.56
CA PHE A 237 -14.68 -1.40 3.82
C PHE A 237 -14.23 -0.20 4.66
N GLY A 238 -14.55 1.03 4.23
CA GLY A 238 -14.06 2.24 4.88
C GLY A 238 -12.55 2.42 4.73
N VAL A 239 -11.96 1.87 3.67
CA VAL A 239 -10.54 2.00 3.36
C VAL A 239 -10.35 3.04 2.26
N GLY A 240 -9.57 4.08 2.57
CA GLY A 240 -9.12 5.06 1.60
C GLY A 240 -7.66 4.87 1.19
N THR A 241 -7.29 5.45 0.05
CA THR A 241 -5.91 5.49 -0.42
C THR A 241 -5.49 6.93 -0.66
N ILE A 242 -4.29 7.28 -0.24
CA ILE A 242 -3.63 8.57 -0.49
C ILE A 242 -2.39 8.29 -1.31
N LEU A 243 -2.30 8.91 -2.49
CA LEU A 243 -1.16 8.76 -3.39
C LEU A 243 -0.55 10.14 -3.63
N SER A 244 0.74 10.26 -3.36
CA SER A 244 1.52 11.48 -3.58
C SER A 244 2.42 11.29 -4.80
N THR A 245 2.39 12.22 -5.76
CA THR A 245 3.29 12.24 -6.91
C THR A 245 3.65 13.68 -7.27
N GLN A 246 4.78 13.87 -7.96
CA GLN A 246 5.24 15.19 -8.40
C GLN A 246 4.51 15.69 -9.66
N GLU A 247 4.17 14.79 -10.58
CA GLU A 247 3.44 15.12 -11.80
C GLU A 247 2.12 14.34 -11.91
N LEU A 248 1.13 14.94 -12.57
CA LEU A 248 -0.16 14.31 -12.85
C LEU A 248 -0.01 13.13 -13.82
N THR A 249 0.98 13.19 -14.71
CA THR A 249 1.29 12.14 -15.69
C THR A 249 1.71 10.83 -15.01
N HIS A 250 2.23 10.88 -13.79
CA HIS A 250 2.69 9.71 -13.03
C HIS A 250 1.57 8.77 -12.60
N PHE A 251 0.31 9.23 -12.60
CA PHE A 251 -0.85 8.35 -12.39
C PHE A 251 -1.16 7.47 -13.59
N LYS A 252 -0.46 7.64 -14.72
CA LYS A 252 -0.64 6.85 -15.94
C LYS A 252 0.60 6.00 -16.20
N THR A 253 0.39 4.72 -16.43
CA THR A 253 1.41 3.76 -16.85
C THR A 253 1.09 3.24 -18.25
N LYS A 254 1.99 2.42 -18.81
CA LYS A 254 1.72 1.74 -20.09
C LYS A 254 0.51 0.80 -20.04
N GLU A 255 0.22 0.26 -18.86
CA GLU A 255 -0.82 -0.76 -18.68
C GLU A 255 -2.10 -0.19 -18.05
N ASN A 256 -2.02 0.91 -17.28
CA ASN A 256 -3.12 1.38 -16.44
C ASN A 256 -3.17 2.91 -16.35
N ASP A 257 -4.37 3.42 -16.09
CA ASP A 257 -4.60 4.82 -15.75
C ASP A 257 -5.27 4.89 -14.37
N TYR A 258 -4.46 5.13 -13.33
CA TYR A 258 -4.92 5.23 -11.95
C TYR A 258 -5.74 6.50 -11.72
N SER A 259 -5.57 7.55 -12.54
CA SER A 259 -6.29 8.82 -12.36
C SER A 259 -7.81 8.67 -12.42
N ASN A 260 -8.28 7.67 -13.18
CA ASN A 260 -9.71 7.33 -13.29
C ASN A 260 -10.30 6.71 -12.01
N LEU A 261 -9.46 6.25 -11.08
CA LEU A 261 -9.86 5.70 -9.79
C LEU A 261 -9.79 6.75 -8.66
N ILE A 262 -9.25 7.94 -8.94
CA ILE A 262 -9.07 9.00 -7.94
C ILE A 262 -10.28 9.93 -7.96
N LEU A 263 -11.00 9.94 -6.84
CA LEU A 263 -12.21 10.76 -6.68
C LEU A 263 -11.90 12.18 -6.23
N THR A 264 -10.85 12.37 -5.43
CA THR A 264 -10.50 13.67 -4.85
C THR A 264 -9.05 14.01 -5.18
N TRP A 265 -8.83 15.22 -5.68
CA TRP A 265 -7.51 15.73 -6.03
C TRP A 265 -7.17 16.93 -5.18
N VAL A 266 -5.94 16.96 -4.66
CA VAL A 266 -5.33 18.15 -4.08
C VAL A 266 -4.13 18.48 -4.96
N ILE A 267 -4.24 19.54 -5.74
CA ILE A 267 -3.27 19.93 -6.75
C ILE A 267 -2.53 21.17 -6.25
N HIS A 268 -1.25 20.99 -5.91
CA HIS A 268 -0.33 22.09 -5.63
C HIS A 268 0.19 22.72 -6.92
N GLN A 269 1.14 23.64 -6.82
CA GLN A 269 1.81 24.21 -7.98
C GLN A 269 2.53 23.12 -8.79
N VAL A 270 2.14 22.96 -10.06
CA VAL A 270 2.79 22.04 -11.02
C VAL A 270 3.27 22.83 -12.23
N ALA A 271 4.57 22.78 -12.51
CA ALA A 271 5.17 23.53 -13.62
C ALA A 271 4.79 22.93 -14.99
N ASN A 272 4.92 21.62 -15.13
CA ASN A 272 4.72 20.90 -16.39
C ASN A 272 3.32 20.27 -16.45
N LEU A 273 2.37 21.01 -17.00
CA LEU A 273 1.00 20.53 -17.26
C LEU A 273 0.78 20.36 -18.76
N LYS A 274 0.14 19.26 -19.14
CA LYS A 274 -0.36 19.03 -20.49
C LYS A 274 -1.87 19.20 -20.51
N ASN A 275 -2.43 19.73 -21.60
CA ASN A 275 -3.88 19.93 -21.75
C ASN A 275 -4.68 18.63 -21.52
N GLN A 276 -4.12 17.48 -21.93
CA GLN A 276 -4.77 16.18 -21.73
C GLN A 276 -4.98 15.84 -20.25
N ASP A 277 -4.06 16.25 -19.36
CA ASP A 277 -4.17 15.96 -17.93
C ASP A 277 -5.29 16.78 -17.30
N ILE A 278 -5.39 18.06 -17.69
CA ILE A 278 -6.47 18.97 -17.26
C ILE A 278 -7.82 18.47 -17.73
N LYS A 279 -7.95 18.09 -19.00
CA LYS A 279 -9.19 17.50 -19.52
C LYS A 279 -9.65 16.31 -18.69
N SER A 280 -8.75 15.37 -18.39
CA SER A 280 -9.11 14.16 -17.64
C SER A 280 -9.54 14.44 -16.20
N ILE A 281 -8.87 15.38 -15.52
CA ILE A 281 -9.10 15.63 -14.09
C ILE A 281 -10.32 16.54 -13.87
N PHE A 282 -10.40 17.61 -14.66
CA PHE A 282 -11.42 18.66 -14.55
C PHE A 282 -12.68 18.36 -15.38
N ASN A 283 -12.64 17.35 -16.26
CA ASN A 283 -13.74 16.99 -17.17
C ASN A 283 -14.26 18.18 -18.00
N THR A 284 -13.35 19.09 -18.38
CA THR A 284 -13.67 20.23 -19.27
C THR A 284 -13.31 19.88 -20.73
N ASN A 285 -14.13 20.39 -21.66
CA ASN A 285 -13.89 20.31 -23.10
C ASN A 285 -13.63 21.69 -23.72
N SER A 286 -13.59 22.76 -22.91
CA SER A 286 -13.35 24.12 -23.35
C SER A 286 -11.86 24.43 -23.30
N LYS A 287 -11.25 24.73 -24.46
CA LYS A 287 -9.85 25.16 -24.51
C LYS A 287 -9.57 26.38 -23.62
N SER A 288 -10.53 27.29 -23.51
CA SER A 288 -10.40 28.47 -22.66
C SER A 288 -10.35 28.11 -21.18
N GLU A 289 -11.21 27.17 -20.73
CA GLU A 289 -11.21 26.69 -19.34
C GLU A 289 -9.96 25.87 -19.04
N GLU A 290 -9.48 25.07 -20.00
CA GLU A 290 -8.21 24.34 -19.89
C GLU A 290 -7.03 25.29 -19.65
N GLU A 291 -6.94 26.35 -20.46
CA GLU A 291 -5.87 27.36 -20.34
C GLU A 291 -5.98 28.14 -19.02
N GLU A 292 -7.19 28.48 -18.58
CA GLU A 292 -7.44 29.13 -17.30
C GLU A 292 -7.00 28.24 -16.12
N HIS A 293 -7.43 26.98 -16.09
CA HIS A 293 -7.04 26.04 -15.05
C HIS A 293 -5.53 25.78 -15.03
N MET A 294 -4.89 25.63 -16.19
CA MET A 294 -3.43 25.50 -16.26
C MET A 294 -2.71 26.74 -15.71
N SER A 295 -3.19 27.93 -16.08
CA SER A 295 -2.62 29.19 -15.60
C SER A 295 -2.74 29.30 -14.08
N HIS A 296 -3.93 28.99 -13.53
CA HIS A 296 -4.17 28.96 -12.09
C HIS A 296 -3.25 27.99 -11.36
N ILE A 297 -3.11 26.74 -11.83
CA ILE A 297 -2.23 25.76 -11.18
C ILE A 297 -0.76 26.20 -11.21
N ARG A 298 -0.28 26.72 -12.34
CA ARG A 298 1.13 27.17 -12.49
C ARG A 298 1.48 28.34 -11.59
N THR A 299 0.49 29.15 -11.21
CA THR A 299 0.64 30.37 -10.41
C THR A 299 0.22 30.20 -8.96
N LEU A 300 -0.17 28.98 -8.53
CA LEU A 300 -0.43 28.69 -7.13
C LEU A 300 0.79 29.03 -6.28
N GLU A 301 0.55 29.80 -5.22
CA GLU A 301 1.56 30.11 -4.22
C GLU A 301 1.80 28.88 -3.33
N LYS A 302 2.95 28.86 -2.65
CA LYS A 302 3.23 27.83 -1.66
C LYS A 302 2.15 27.83 -0.57
N HIS A 303 1.70 26.64 -0.16
CA HIS A 303 0.59 26.46 0.78
C HIS A 303 -0.79 26.87 0.24
N TYR A 304 -0.95 26.90 -1.08
CA TYR A 304 -2.26 26.95 -1.71
C TYR A 304 -2.42 25.78 -2.68
N SER A 305 -3.63 25.24 -2.72
CA SER A 305 -4.00 24.13 -3.58
C SER A 305 -5.32 24.36 -4.30
N LEU A 306 -5.49 23.70 -5.44
CA LEU A 306 -6.82 23.44 -5.99
C LEU A 306 -7.30 22.07 -5.50
N CYS A 307 -8.39 22.07 -4.74
CA CYS A 307 -9.10 20.87 -4.33
C CYS A 307 -10.23 20.58 -5.32
N ILE A 308 -10.27 19.35 -5.82
CA ILE A 308 -11.35 18.83 -6.67
C ILE A 308 -12.01 17.71 -5.90
N ASP A 309 -13.25 17.89 -5.47
CA ASP A 309 -13.96 16.89 -4.70
C ASP A 309 -14.56 15.77 -5.58
N GLY A 310 -15.14 14.75 -4.95
CA GLY A 310 -15.80 13.64 -5.64
C GLY A 310 -16.99 14.04 -6.52
N LYS A 311 -17.53 15.26 -6.35
CA LYS A 311 -18.59 15.85 -7.19
C LYS A 311 -18.03 16.76 -8.27
N LYS A 312 -16.70 16.75 -8.47
CA LYS A 312 -15.95 17.58 -9.43
C LYS A 312 -16.08 19.08 -9.17
N LYS A 313 -16.42 19.47 -7.93
CA LYS A 313 -16.37 20.88 -7.53
C LYS A 313 -14.93 21.27 -7.29
N ILE A 314 -14.50 22.36 -7.93
CA ILE A 314 -13.16 22.92 -7.81
C ILE A 314 -13.21 24.02 -6.77
N THR A 315 -12.29 24.00 -5.81
CA THR A 315 -12.15 25.03 -4.78
C THR A 315 -10.68 25.33 -4.55
N LYS A 316 -10.29 26.61 -4.61
CA LYS A 316 -8.97 27.03 -4.13
C LYS A 316 -8.99 27.02 -2.61
N ILE A 317 -8.03 26.32 -2.01
CA ILE A 317 -7.89 26.21 -0.57
C ILE A 317 -6.52 26.74 -0.14
N GLU A 318 -6.46 27.31 1.05
CA GLU A 318 -5.23 27.54 1.78
C GLU A 318 -4.89 26.25 2.56
N ASP A 319 -3.69 25.73 2.34
CA ASP A 319 -3.22 24.52 2.99
C ASP A 319 -2.77 24.84 4.41
N LEU A 320 -3.31 24.10 5.38
CA LEU A 320 -2.78 24.14 6.74
C LEU A 320 -1.46 23.36 6.80
N ALA A 321 -0.36 24.09 6.79
CA ALA A 321 0.99 23.56 6.74
C ALA A 321 1.33 22.81 8.03
N PHE A 322 2.16 21.76 7.93
CA PHE A 322 2.47 20.91 9.09
C PHE A 322 3.08 21.69 10.26
N TRP A 323 4.00 22.63 9.99
CA TRP A 323 4.64 23.44 11.04
C TRP A 323 3.65 24.33 11.82
N GLN A 324 2.47 24.63 11.26
CA GLN A 324 1.44 25.40 11.97
C GLN A 324 0.69 24.57 13.00
N ILE A 325 0.75 23.24 12.88
CA ILE A 325 0.02 22.30 13.73
C ILE A 325 0.94 21.30 14.44
N ALA A 326 2.26 21.42 14.29
CA ALA A 326 3.20 20.43 14.80
C ALA A 326 3.25 20.42 16.35
N ASP A 327 3.04 21.58 16.97
CA ASP A 327 3.15 21.78 18.42
C ASP A 327 1.81 21.77 19.18
N ASP A 328 0.69 21.73 18.45
CA ASP A 328 -0.68 21.62 18.99
C ASP A 328 -0.96 20.24 19.57
#